data_AF-A0A812N7L7-F1
#
_entry.id   AF-A0A812N7L7-F1
#
_cell.length_a   1.000
_cell.length_b   1.000
_cell.length_c   1.000
_cell.angle_alpha   90.00
_cell.angle_beta   90.00
_cell.angle_gamma   90.00
#
_symmetry.space_group_name_H-M   'P 1'
#
loop_
_entity.id
_entity.type
_entity.pdbx_description
1 polymer ?
#
loop_
_entity_poly.entity_id
_entity_poly.type
_entity_poly.pdbx_seq_one_letter_code
_entity_poly.pdbx_strand_id
1 'polypeptide(L)'
;MADKYQVEVLHALCMRLVREAFKPVIACEVFAAADRFCMEDLRSEARDLILTQPEKALQSRPPLPPELLEEILESGLLCMSEDALMKTLQSWGEKEGDCLEPIIKARIPSTPLRVVSLRGEHTTNVLKTLWKRYCDAGQKGTFVGYWVNVLLGPGQSQTCTQDELLSMARMDKLFTLGQGWVQWYLPYCWFHLQGFSFPNFFGNDISASTSFRIHVKSGEDGATWHLAYESHKKEIENGTFLPCKRPRGLVQYFKLEVLEGELPQTYFNIQGILQTSV
;
A
#
# COMPACT_ATOMS: atom_id res chain seq x y z
N MET A 1 10.11 16.79 -24.48
CA MET A 1 11.29 17.54 -25.00
C MET A 1 12.51 17.25 -24.16
N ALA A 2 12.48 17.52 -22.84
CA ALA A 2 13.60 17.21 -21.95
C ALA A 2 14.09 15.76 -22.08
N ASP A 3 13.17 14.80 -22.07
CA ASP A 3 13.46 13.37 -22.26
C ASP A 3 14.06 13.07 -23.66
N LYS A 4 13.34 13.45 -24.72
CA LYS A 4 13.79 13.30 -26.13
C LYS A 4 15.19 13.88 -26.39
N TYR A 5 15.56 14.99 -25.76
CA TYR A 5 16.85 15.66 -25.93
C TYR A 5 17.83 15.39 -24.78
N GLN A 6 17.49 14.49 -23.85
CA GLN A 6 18.31 14.07 -22.71
C GLN A 6 18.84 15.26 -21.87
N VAL A 7 18.01 16.28 -21.68
CA VAL A 7 18.37 17.46 -20.87
C VAL A 7 18.08 17.17 -19.40
N GLU A 8 19.05 16.59 -18.70
CA GLU A 8 18.89 16.10 -17.31
C GLU A 8 18.41 17.18 -16.33
N VAL A 9 18.96 18.39 -16.40
CA VAL A 9 18.59 19.50 -15.50
C VAL A 9 17.13 19.89 -15.68
N LEU A 10 16.66 19.95 -16.94
CA LEU A 10 15.28 20.27 -17.25
C LEU A 10 14.35 19.13 -16.84
N HIS A 11 14.77 17.88 -17.04
CA HIS A 11 14.03 16.70 -16.58
C HIS A 11 13.85 16.74 -15.06
N ALA A 12 14.92 16.96 -14.29
CA ALA A 12 14.87 17.04 -12.83
C ALA A 12 13.96 18.18 -12.34
N LEU A 13 14.01 19.35 -12.99
CA LEU A 13 13.12 20.47 -12.69
C LEU A 13 11.65 20.12 -12.95
N CYS A 14 11.35 19.53 -14.12
CA CYS A 14 10.01 19.08 -14.45
C CYS A 14 9.50 18.06 -13.44
N MET A 15 10.33 17.09 -13.02
CA MET A 15 9.96 16.10 -12.02
C MET A 15 9.59 16.72 -10.68
N ARG A 16 10.35 17.72 -10.23
CA ARG A 16 10.04 18.44 -9.00
C ARG A 16 8.68 19.15 -9.11
N LEU A 17 8.45 19.87 -10.20
CA LEU A 17 7.19 20.59 -10.43
C LEU A 17 5.99 19.65 -10.53
N VAL A 18 6.15 18.51 -11.22
CA VAL A 18 5.11 17.48 -11.28
C VAL A 18 4.76 16.99 -9.88
N ARG A 19 5.76 16.65 -9.06
CA ARG A 19 5.54 16.21 -7.67
C ARG A 19 4.90 17.28 -6.79
N GLU A 20 5.27 18.54 -6.94
CA GLU A 20 4.65 19.67 -6.21
C GLU A 20 3.18 19.88 -6.62
N ALA A 21 2.86 19.68 -7.90
CA ALA A 21 1.50 19.80 -8.43
C ALA A 21 0.67 18.51 -8.28
N PHE A 22 1.28 17.41 -7.85
CA PHE A 22 0.70 16.08 -7.90
C PHE A 22 -0.51 15.96 -6.96
N LYS A 23 -1.70 15.89 -7.55
CA LYS A 23 -2.99 15.85 -6.87
C LYS A 23 -3.86 14.74 -7.47
N PRO A 24 -4.83 14.21 -6.70
CA PRO A 24 -5.70 13.14 -7.18
C PRO A 24 -6.39 13.43 -8.52
N VAL A 25 -6.82 14.68 -8.75
CA VAL A 25 -7.54 15.09 -9.96
C VAL A 25 -6.71 14.94 -11.24
N ILE A 26 -5.40 15.14 -11.15
CA ILE A 26 -4.48 15.00 -12.30
C ILE A 26 -3.78 13.64 -12.33
N ALA A 27 -4.09 12.73 -11.40
CA ALA A 27 -3.35 11.48 -11.24
C ALA A 27 -3.45 10.59 -12.48
N CYS A 28 -4.60 10.55 -13.14
CA CYS A 28 -4.79 9.81 -14.39
C CYS A 28 -3.92 10.36 -15.54
N GLU A 29 -3.79 11.68 -15.66
CA GLU A 29 -2.92 12.30 -16.68
C GLU A 29 -1.45 12.01 -16.40
N VAL A 30 -1.05 12.10 -15.13
CA VAL A 30 0.31 11.76 -14.69
C VAL A 30 0.59 10.27 -14.93
N PHE A 31 -0.38 9.38 -14.70
CA PHE A 31 -0.26 7.95 -14.96
C PHE A 31 0.00 7.65 -16.44
N ALA A 32 -0.82 8.21 -17.35
CA ALA A 32 -0.61 8.04 -18.79
C ALA A 32 0.71 8.67 -19.28
N ALA A 33 1.09 9.83 -18.75
CA ALA A 33 2.35 10.45 -19.09
C ALA A 33 3.54 9.60 -18.62
N ALA A 34 3.50 9.11 -17.38
CA ALA A 34 4.54 8.27 -16.81
C ALA A 34 4.70 6.95 -17.59
N ASP A 35 3.60 6.32 -18.00
CA ASP A 35 3.61 5.13 -18.85
C ASP A 35 4.27 5.42 -20.21
N ARG A 36 3.88 6.52 -20.87
CA ARG A 36 4.44 6.94 -22.16
C ARG A 36 5.94 7.24 -22.13
N PHE A 37 6.44 7.76 -21.01
CA PHE A 37 7.87 8.07 -20.82
C PHE A 37 8.63 6.95 -20.08
N CYS A 38 8.01 5.78 -19.87
CA CYS A 38 8.60 4.64 -19.18
C CYS A 38 9.14 4.98 -17.77
N MET A 39 8.42 5.83 -17.04
CA MET A 39 8.80 6.28 -15.71
C MET A 39 8.09 5.46 -14.63
N GLU A 40 8.63 4.28 -14.33
CA GLU A 40 8.00 3.29 -13.45
C GLU A 40 7.67 3.82 -12.05
N ASP A 41 8.56 4.59 -11.43
CA ASP A 41 8.34 5.14 -10.09
C ASP A 41 7.12 6.07 -10.07
N LEU A 42 7.06 7.02 -11.00
CA LEU A 42 5.96 7.98 -11.10
C LEU A 42 4.65 7.30 -11.53
N ARG A 43 4.73 6.31 -12.43
CA ARG A 43 3.59 5.49 -12.85
C ARG A 43 2.98 4.79 -11.64
N SER A 44 3.83 4.22 -10.80
CA SER A 44 3.44 3.50 -9.59
C SER A 44 2.86 4.46 -8.53
N GLU A 45 3.46 5.64 -8.31
CA GLU A 45 2.91 6.70 -7.45
C GLU A 45 1.53 7.20 -7.94
N ALA A 46 1.38 7.44 -9.25
CA ALA A 46 0.13 7.83 -9.89
C ALA A 46 -0.97 6.78 -9.70
N ARG A 47 -0.65 5.52 -9.96
CA ARG A 47 -1.57 4.41 -9.75
C ARG A 47 -2.04 4.31 -8.31
N ASP A 48 -1.14 4.39 -7.33
CA ASP A 48 -1.50 4.38 -5.91
C ASP A 48 -2.49 5.50 -5.56
N LEU A 49 -2.24 6.71 -6.06
CA LEU A 49 -3.10 7.84 -5.76
C LEU A 49 -4.51 7.67 -6.37
N ILE A 50 -4.59 7.10 -7.58
CA ILE A 50 -5.86 6.75 -8.22
C ILE A 50 -6.60 5.69 -7.40
N LEU A 51 -5.91 4.62 -6.97
CA LEU A 51 -6.51 3.53 -6.21
C LEU A 51 -6.96 3.97 -4.82
N THR A 52 -6.22 4.84 -4.16
CA THR A 52 -6.54 5.38 -2.82
C THR A 52 -7.62 6.47 -2.85
N GLN A 53 -7.66 7.31 -3.90
CA GLN A 53 -8.64 8.41 -4.02
C GLN A 53 -9.39 8.38 -5.37
N PRO A 54 -10.08 7.27 -5.69
CA PRO A 54 -10.69 7.08 -7.01
C PRO A 54 -11.83 8.05 -7.27
N GLU A 55 -12.60 8.45 -6.26
CA GLU A 55 -13.71 9.42 -6.41
C GLU A 55 -13.25 10.77 -6.98
N LYS A 56 -12.03 11.20 -6.62
CA LYS A 56 -11.43 12.45 -7.13
C LYS A 56 -10.71 12.25 -8.44
N ALA A 57 -10.01 11.13 -8.61
CA ALA A 57 -9.22 10.84 -9.80
C ALA A 57 -10.07 10.46 -11.02
N LEU A 58 -11.23 9.84 -10.79
CA LEU A 58 -12.16 9.35 -11.81
C LEU A 58 -13.44 10.20 -11.90
N GLN A 59 -13.47 11.37 -11.24
CA GLN A 59 -14.64 12.25 -11.17
C GLN A 59 -15.19 12.60 -12.56
N SER A 60 -14.27 12.93 -13.48
CA SER A 60 -14.56 13.08 -14.89
C SER A 60 -13.89 11.94 -15.66
N ARG A 61 -14.38 11.68 -16.86
CA ARG A 61 -13.79 10.69 -17.74
C ARG A 61 -12.33 11.07 -18.03
N PRO A 62 -11.35 10.27 -17.61
CA PRO A 62 -9.95 10.62 -17.79
C PRO A 62 -9.52 10.35 -19.25
N PRO A 63 -8.55 11.12 -19.78
CA PRO A 63 -7.98 10.89 -21.11
C PRO A 63 -6.97 9.73 -21.09
N LEU A 64 -7.38 8.56 -20.57
CA LEU A 64 -6.55 7.36 -20.49
C LEU A 64 -6.73 6.48 -21.73
N PRO A 65 -5.67 5.81 -22.21
CA PRO A 65 -5.78 4.66 -23.08
C PRO A 65 -6.66 3.55 -22.44
N PRO A 66 -7.40 2.76 -23.24
CA PRO A 66 -8.24 1.68 -22.74
C PRO A 66 -7.52 0.69 -21.85
N GLU A 67 -6.29 0.32 -22.22
CA GLU A 67 -5.48 -0.70 -21.52
C GLU A 67 -5.11 -0.23 -20.11
N LEU A 68 -4.76 1.06 -19.97
CA LEU A 68 -4.43 1.67 -18.68
C LEU A 68 -5.66 1.84 -17.79
N LEU A 69 -6.81 2.12 -18.39
CA LEU A 69 -8.06 2.21 -17.65
C LEU A 69 -8.50 0.81 -17.16
N GLU A 70 -8.38 -0.20 -18.01
CA GLU A 70 -8.66 -1.60 -17.65
C GLU A 70 -7.77 -2.05 -16.50
N GLU A 71 -6.45 -1.76 -16.52
CA GLU A 71 -5.54 -2.05 -15.39
C GLU A 71 -6.03 -1.46 -14.06
N ILE A 72 -6.56 -0.24 -14.07
CA ILE A 72 -7.08 0.43 -12.87
C ILE A 72 -8.37 -0.24 -12.40
N LEU A 73 -9.33 -0.44 -13.31
CA LEU A 73 -10.66 -0.97 -13.00
C LEU A 73 -10.60 -2.45 -12.59
N GLU A 74 -9.74 -3.25 -13.23
CA GLU A 74 -9.55 -4.67 -12.98
C GLU A 74 -8.72 -5.00 -11.74
N SER A 75 -7.99 -4.02 -11.20
CA SER A 75 -7.15 -4.23 -10.02
C SER A 75 -7.89 -4.77 -8.80
N GLY A 76 -9.19 -4.50 -8.65
CA GLY A 76 -9.94 -4.76 -7.42
C GLY A 76 -9.49 -3.91 -6.22
N LEU A 77 -8.50 -3.02 -6.40
CA LEU A 77 -7.88 -2.24 -5.33
C LEU A 77 -8.48 -0.85 -5.14
N LEU A 78 -9.50 -0.49 -5.94
CA LEU A 78 -10.15 0.81 -5.84
C LEU A 78 -10.81 0.98 -4.47
N CYS A 79 -10.40 2.02 -3.75
CA CYS A 79 -10.93 2.39 -2.44
C CYS A 79 -12.25 3.16 -2.58
N MET A 80 -13.25 2.55 -3.24
CA MET A 80 -14.62 3.06 -3.35
C MET A 80 -15.63 1.92 -3.39
N SER A 81 -16.89 2.21 -3.08
CA SER A 81 -17.96 1.22 -3.23
C SER A 81 -18.25 0.96 -4.70
N GLU A 82 -18.74 -0.24 -5.01
CA GLU A 82 -19.20 -0.56 -6.36
C GLU A 82 -20.30 0.38 -6.82
N ASP A 83 -21.26 0.71 -5.94
CA ASP A 83 -22.32 1.68 -6.27
C ASP A 83 -21.75 3.05 -6.64
N ALA A 84 -20.71 3.51 -5.94
CA ALA A 84 -20.05 4.76 -6.25
C ALA A 84 -19.29 4.66 -7.58
N LEU A 85 -18.56 3.57 -7.80
CA LEU A 85 -17.84 3.33 -9.06
C LEU A 85 -18.83 3.30 -10.23
N MET A 86 -19.93 2.59 -10.08
CA MET A 86 -21.00 2.50 -11.07
C MET A 86 -21.61 3.85 -11.39
N LYS A 87 -21.92 4.67 -10.38
CA LYS A 87 -22.40 6.03 -10.59
C LYS A 87 -21.37 6.90 -11.31
N THR A 88 -20.08 6.75 -10.99
CA THR A 88 -18.99 7.45 -11.67
C THR A 88 -18.87 7.02 -13.13
N LEU A 89 -18.91 5.72 -13.42
CA LEU A 89 -18.86 5.21 -14.80
C LEU A 89 -20.08 5.65 -15.62
N GLN A 90 -21.27 5.67 -15.01
CA GLN A 90 -22.50 6.16 -15.65
C GLN A 90 -22.44 7.67 -15.95
N SER A 91 -21.80 8.48 -15.09
CA SER A 91 -21.71 9.93 -15.29
C SER A 91 -20.80 10.32 -16.45
N TRP A 92 -19.95 9.42 -16.93
CA TRP A 92 -19.08 9.65 -18.09
C TRP A 92 -19.84 9.74 -19.41
N GLY A 93 -21.09 9.26 -19.44
CA GLY A 93 -21.98 9.28 -20.60
C GLY A 93 -21.61 8.30 -21.72
N GLU A 94 -22.55 8.06 -22.64
CA GLU A 94 -22.31 7.32 -23.88
C GLU A 94 -21.75 8.31 -24.92
N LYS A 95 -20.53 8.08 -25.41
CA LYS A 95 -20.05 8.73 -26.63
C LYS A 95 -20.00 7.67 -27.72
N GLU A 96 -20.78 7.87 -28.79
CA GLU A 96 -20.77 6.96 -29.93
C GLU A 96 -19.35 6.79 -30.51
N GLY A 97 -18.93 5.54 -30.73
CA GLY A 97 -17.64 5.20 -31.34
C GLY A 97 -16.49 4.97 -30.35
N ASP A 98 -16.80 4.76 -29.07
CA ASP A 98 -15.83 4.77 -27.99
C ASP A 98 -15.29 3.38 -27.60
N CYS A 99 -13.96 3.22 -27.65
CA CYS A 99 -13.27 1.99 -27.27
C CYS A 99 -13.38 1.63 -25.79
N LEU A 100 -13.83 2.56 -24.93
CA LEU A 100 -14.04 2.32 -23.49
C LEU A 100 -15.44 1.80 -23.16
N GLU A 101 -16.39 1.97 -24.07
CA GLU A 101 -17.79 1.57 -23.89
C GLU A 101 -17.96 0.06 -23.59
N PRO A 102 -17.21 -0.87 -24.21
CA PRO A 102 -17.25 -2.29 -23.87
C PRO A 102 -16.77 -2.57 -22.43
N ILE A 103 -15.70 -1.91 -21.99
CA ILE A 103 -15.11 -2.07 -20.64
C ILE A 103 -16.09 -1.57 -19.58
N ILE A 104 -16.72 -0.41 -19.85
CA ILE A 104 -17.75 0.17 -18.98
C ILE A 104 -18.96 -0.78 -18.91
N LYS A 105 -19.49 -1.20 -20.07
CA LYS A 105 -20.68 -2.09 -20.15
C LYS A 105 -20.44 -3.47 -19.53
N ALA A 106 -19.25 -4.04 -19.64
CA ALA A 106 -18.90 -5.31 -19.00
C ALA A 106 -18.96 -5.25 -17.46
N ARG A 107 -18.74 -4.06 -16.89
CA ARG A 107 -18.80 -3.79 -15.44
C ARG A 107 -20.17 -3.39 -14.94
N ILE A 108 -21.07 -2.92 -15.82
CA ILE A 108 -22.47 -2.63 -15.47
C ILE A 108 -23.25 -3.95 -15.46
N PRO A 109 -23.60 -4.52 -14.30
CA PRO A 109 -24.33 -5.78 -14.28
C PRO A 109 -25.73 -5.53 -14.84
N SER A 110 -26.13 -6.31 -15.85
CA SER A 110 -27.54 -6.41 -16.27
C SER A 110 -28.40 -7.21 -15.27
N THR A 111 -27.77 -7.80 -14.23
CA THR A 111 -28.43 -8.60 -13.20
C THR A 111 -27.70 -8.47 -11.85
N PRO A 112 -28.41 -8.43 -10.70
CA PRO A 112 -27.80 -8.30 -9.39
C PRO A 112 -27.28 -9.67 -8.92
N LEU A 113 -26.12 -10.10 -9.42
CA LEU A 113 -25.42 -11.26 -8.88
C LEU A 113 -24.39 -10.80 -7.86
N ARG A 114 -24.43 -11.42 -6.68
CA ARG A 114 -23.45 -11.30 -5.58
C ARG A 114 -22.05 -11.68 -6.09
N VAL A 115 -21.33 -10.74 -6.70
CA VAL A 115 -19.88 -10.82 -6.77
C VAL A 115 -19.40 -10.41 -5.39
N VAL A 116 -18.75 -11.33 -4.68
CA VAL A 116 -18.02 -11.01 -3.44
C VAL A 116 -16.89 -10.07 -3.83
N SER A 117 -17.19 -8.77 -3.83
CA SER A 117 -16.26 -7.73 -4.21
C SER A 117 -15.18 -7.63 -3.15
N LEU A 118 -13.96 -8.06 -3.49
CA LEU A 118 -12.74 -7.84 -2.70
C LEU A 118 -12.44 -6.33 -2.72
N ARG A 119 -13.11 -5.57 -1.84
CA ARG A 119 -12.95 -4.11 -1.77
C ARG A 119 -11.59 -3.75 -1.21
N GLY A 120 -10.94 -2.78 -1.85
CA GLY A 120 -9.78 -2.11 -1.28
C GLY A 120 -10.18 -1.17 -0.14
N GLU A 121 -9.53 -1.32 1.02
CA GLU A 121 -9.57 -0.33 2.10
C GLU A 121 -8.16 0.25 2.27
N HIS A 122 -7.99 1.53 1.94
CA HIS A 122 -6.74 2.23 2.23
C HIS A 122 -6.54 2.38 3.74
N THR A 123 -5.34 2.05 4.21
CA THR A 123 -4.96 2.16 5.61
C THR A 123 -3.52 2.64 5.77
N THR A 124 -3.30 3.46 6.80
CA THR A 124 -1.98 3.90 7.24
C THR A 124 -1.34 2.93 8.24
N ASN A 125 -2.06 1.90 8.69
CA ASN A 125 -1.55 0.82 9.51
C ASN A 125 -2.47 -0.40 9.43
N VAL A 126 -2.06 -1.39 8.65
CA VAL A 126 -2.86 -2.61 8.41
C VAL A 126 -3.19 -3.38 9.69
N LEU A 127 -2.24 -3.50 10.63
CA LEU A 127 -2.41 -4.26 11.87
C LEU A 127 -3.46 -3.62 12.77
N LYS A 128 -3.42 -2.30 12.89
CA LYS A 128 -4.40 -1.52 13.65
C LYS A 128 -5.79 -1.56 13.00
N THR A 129 -5.86 -1.51 11.67
CA THR A 129 -7.14 -1.67 10.93
C THR A 129 -7.74 -3.05 11.17
N LEU A 130 -6.95 -4.12 11.11
CA LEU A 130 -7.41 -5.48 11.39
C LEU A 130 -7.89 -5.63 12.84
N TRP A 131 -7.18 -5.04 13.81
CA TRP A 131 -7.61 -5.03 15.20
C TRP A 131 -8.97 -4.34 15.39
N LYS A 132 -9.17 -3.18 14.74
CA LYS A 132 -10.45 -2.49 14.76
C LYS A 132 -11.58 -3.36 14.19
N ARG A 133 -11.36 -4.00 13.03
CA ARG A 133 -12.34 -4.93 12.42
C ARG A 133 -12.68 -6.10 13.34
N TYR A 134 -11.69 -6.67 14.03
CA TYR A 134 -11.92 -7.71 15.03
C TYR A 134 -12.81 -7.23 16.18
N CYS A 135 -12.55 -6.03 16.71
CA CYS A 135 -13.39 -5.40 17.74
C CYS A 135 -14.82 -5.17 17.23
N ASP A 136 -14.97 -4.60 16.03
CA ASP A 136 -16.27 -4.31 15.40
C ASP A 136 -17.08 -5.59 15.11
N ALA A 137 -16.39 -6.71 14.85
CA ALA A 137 -17.01 -8.04 14.69
C ALA A 137 -17.44 -8.69 16.03
N GLY A 138 -17.28 -8.00 17.15
CA GLY A 138 -17.61 -8.50 18.49
C GLY A 138 -16.58 -9.47 19.04
N GLN A 139 -15.31 -9.35 18.63
CA GLN A 139 -14.18 -10.16 19.13
C GLN A 139 -14.39 -11.67 18.96
N LYS A 140 -14.98 -12.08 17.83
CA LYS A 140 -15.22 -13.49 17.54
C LYS A 140 -13.92 -14.18 17.12
N GLY A 141 -13.54 -15.23 17.86
CA GLY A 141 -12.32 -16.02 17.62
C GLY A 141 -11.10 -15.44 18.34
N THR A 142 -9.90 -15.92 18.00
CA THR A 142 -8.64 -15.39 18.52
C THR A 142 -8.06 -14.37 17.55
N PHE A 143 -7.57 -13.22 18.04
CA PHE A 143 -6.93 -12.25 17.13
C PHE A 143 -5.58 -12.77 16.63
N VAL A 144 -4.68 -13.07 17.57
CA VAL A 144 -3.42 -13.76 17.26
C VAL A 144 -3.70 -15.23 16.94
N GLY A 145 -3.13 -15.76 15.87
CA GLY A 145 -3.36 -17.13 15.41
C GLY A 145 -4.37 -17.25 14.25
N TYR A 146 -5.28 -16.28 14.10
CA TYR A 146 -6.32 -16.31 13.07
C TYR A 146 -6.29 -15.05 12.20
N TRP A 147 -6.39 -13.85 12.80
CA TRP A 147 -6.37 -12.59 12.04
C TRP A 147 -4.95 -12.18 11.67
N VAL A 148 -4.04 -12.32 12.62
CA VAL A 148 -2.62 -11.98 12.47
C VAL A 148 -1.78 -13.06 13.17
N ASN A 149 -0.71 -13.48 12.52
CA ASN A 149 0.32 -14.32 13.14
C ASN A 149 1.57 -13.49 13.34
N VAL A 150 2.17 -13.57 14.53
CA VAL A 150 3.44 -12.91 14.85
C VAL A 150 4.49 -13.98 15.14
N LEU A 151 5.62 -13.90 14.45
CA LEU A 151 6.75 -14.81 14.59
C LEU A 151 7.96 -13.98 15.02
N LEU A 152 8.64 -14.44 16.08
CA LEU A 152 9.81 -13.78 16.63
C LEU A 152 11.07 -14.53 16.21
N GLY A 153 12.08 -13.78 15.79
CA GLY A 153 13.40 -14.32 15.51
C GLY A 153 14.21 -14.67 16.76
N PRO A 154 15.43 -15.18 16.54
CA PRO A 154 16.40 -15.36 17.61
C PRO A 154 16.63 -14.07 18.40
N GLY A 155 16.79 -14.16 19.72
CA GLY A 155 17.00 -13.01 20.62
C GLY A 155 15.70 -12.35 21.11
N GLN A 156 14.69 -12.20 20.24
CA GLN A 156 13.40 -11.58 20.62
C GLN A 156 12.45 -12.54 21.32
N SER A 157 12.48 -13.82 20.96
CA SER A 157 11.60 -14.86 21.52
C SER A 157 11.87 -15.20 22.99
N GLN A 158 13.05 -14.85 23.53
CA GLN A 158 13.42 -15.17 24.92
C GLN A 158 12.95 -14.12 25.93
N THR A 159 12.69 -12.90 25.47
CA THR A 159 12.33 -11.75 26.31
C THR A 159 10.88 -11.31 26.15
N CYS A 160 10.21 -11.73 25.06
CA CYS A 160 8.87 -11.28 24.74
C CYS A 160 7.78 -12.08 25.48
N THR A 161 6.96 -11.38 26.24
CA THR A 161 5.77 -11.88 26.91
C THR A 161 4.59 -12.06 25.95
N GLN A 162 3.58 -12.83 26.36
CA GLN A 162 2.35 -13.00 25.57
C GLN A 162 1.59 -11.67 25.35
N ASP A 163 1.60 -10.78 26.33
CA ASP A 163 0.97 -9.46 26.22
C ASP A 163 1.70 -8.56 25.21
N GLU A 164 3.03 -8.63 25.16
CA GLU A 164 3.83 -7.91 24.17
C GLU A 164 3.60 -8.44 22.76
N LEU A 165 3.53 -9.77 22.57
CA LEU A 165 3.16 -10.38 21.29
C LEU A 165 1.80 -9.89 20.81
N LEU A 166 0.83 -9.82 21.71
CA LEU A 166 -0.51 -9.32 21.40
C LEU A 166 -0.48 -7.85 21.02
N SER A 167 0.30 -7.03 21.74
CA SER A 167 0.48 -5.62 21.39
C SER A 167 1.19 -5.41 20.06
N MET A 168 2.19 -6.23 19.72
CA MET A 168 2.84 -6.22 18.40
C MET A 168 1.88 -6.63 17.27
N ALA A 169 0.96 -7.57 17.53
CA ALA A 169 -0.05 -7.98 16.55
C ALA A 169 -1.09 -6.88 16.30
N ARG A 170 -1.47 -6.13 17.34
CA ARG A 170 -2.45 -5.04 17.27
C ARG A 170 -1.83 -3.71 16.83
N MET A 171 -0.52 -3.59 16.98
CA MET A 171 0.24 -2.34 16.87
C MET A 171 -0.36 -1.23 17.75
N ASP A 172 -0.69 -1.56 19.00
CA ASP A 172 -1.37 -0.68 19.96
C ASP A 172 -0.47 -0.13 21.08
N LYS A 173 0.75 -0.66 21.21
CA LYS A 173 1.80 -0.15 22.09
C LYS A 173 3.11 -0.02 21.34
N LEU A 174 3.93 0.92 21.81
CA LEU A 174 5.31 1.06 21.38
C LEU A 174 6.07 -0.20 21.79
N PHE A 175 6.89 -0.71 20.89
CA PHE A 175 7.83 -1.78 21.19
C PHE A 175 9.25 -1.33 20.84
N THR A 176 10.19 -1.93 21.56
CA THR A 176 11.62 -1.78 21.28
C THR A 176 12.09 -3.03 20.57
N LEU A 177 12.77 -2.85 19.43
CA LEU A 177 13.33 -3.96 18.66
C LEU A 177 14.85 -3.81 18.55
N GLY A 178 15.56 -4.61 19.33
CA GLY A 178 17.01 -4.81 19.17
C GLY A 178 17.34 -5.74 18.00
N GLN A 179 18.61 -6.13 17.88
CA GLN A 179 19.07 -7.07 16.85
C GLN A 179 18.22 -8.35 16.79
N GLY A 180 17.90 -8.78 15.57
CA GLY A 180 16.98 -9.88 15.30
C GLY A 180 15.84 -9.45 14.39
N TRP A 181 14.72 -10.18 14.41
CA TRP A 181 13.59 -9.86 13.55
C TRP A 181 12.24 -10.19 14.17
N VAL A 182 11.22 -9.50 13.68
CA VAL A 182 9.80 -9.80 13.92
C VAL A 182 9.13 -9.94 12.57
N GLN A 183 8.25 -10.93 12.46
CA GLN A 183 7.49 -11.20 11.24
C GLN A 183 6.00 -11.22 11.55
N TRP A 184 5.22 -10.60 10.68
CA TRP A 184 3.76 -10.64 10.66
C TRP A 184 3.29 -11.41 9.44
N TYR A 185 2.24 -12.21 9.62
CA TYR A 185 1.54 -12.92 8.56
C TYR A 185 0.04 -12.68 8.68
N LEU A 186 -0.61 -12.35 7.57
CA LEU A 186 -2.05 -12.06 7.48
C LEU A 186 -2.76 -13.19 6.70
N PRO A 187 -3.38 -14.19 7.37
CA PRO A 187 -3.82 -15.41 6.69
C PRO A 187 -4.94 -15.23 5.67
N TYR A 188 -5.88 -14.33 5.95
CA TYR A 188 -7.11 -14.15 5.18
C TYR A 188 -7.18 -12.78 4.50
N CYS A 189 -6.04 -12.10 4.39
CA CYS A 189 -5.95 -10.75 3.86
C CYS A 189 -4.86 -10.69 2.80
N TRP A 190 -5.09 -9.86 1.81
CA TRP A 190 -4.11 -9.50 0.80
C TRP A 190 -3.85 -8.01 0.88
N PHE A 191 -2.60 -7.61 0.71
CA PHE A 191 -2.22 -6.21 0.92
C PHE A 191 -1.43 -5.68 -0.27
N HIS A 192 -1.92 -4.60 -0.86
CA HIS A 192 -1.16 -3.80 -1.82
C HIS A 192 -0.28 -2.84 -1.04
N LEU A 193 1.01 -3.14 -0.96
CA LEU A 193 1.96 -2.39 -0.16
C LEU A 193 2.36 -1.08 -0.85
N GLN A 194 2.24 0.04 -0.12
CA GLN A 194 2.66 1.36 -0.60
C GLN A 194 3.92 1.84 0.12
N GLY A 195 4.03 1.60 1.43
CA GLY A 195 5.21 1.99 2.21
C GLY A 195 5.09 1.72 3.70
N PHE A 196 6.01 2.31 4.44
CA PHE A 196 6.12 2.13 5.89
C PHE A 196 6.26 3.48 6.59
N SER A 197 6.00 3.52 7.89
CA SER A 197 6.47 4.62 8.73
C SER A 197 6.70 4.17 10.16
N PHE A 198 7.52 4.95 10.88
CA PHE A 198 7.90 4.68 12.25
C PHE A 198 7.53 5.86 13.15
N PRO A 199 6.23 6.10 13.42
CA PRO A 199 5.86 7.15 14.34
C PRO A 199 6.20 6.73 15.78
N ASN A 200 6.71 7.69 16.53
CA ASN A 200 7.02 7.61 17.94
C ASN A 200 6.33 8.79 18.65
N PHE A 201 5.71 8.51 19.79
CA PHE A 201 5.07 9.52 20.63
C PHE A 201 6.06 10.58 21.14
N PHE A 202 7.32 10.20 21.33
CA PHE A 202 8.37 11.09 21.83
C PHE A 202 9.02 11.95 20.74
N GLY A 203 8.65 11.76 19.47
CA GLY A 203 9.20 12.56 18.36
C GLY A 203 10.66 12.24 18.03
N ASN A 204 11.21 11.13 18.51
CA ASN A 204 12.60 10.78 18.28
C ASN A 204 12.79 10.14 16.90
N ASP A 205 13.78 10.63 16.17
CA ASP A 205 14.21 10.09 14.90
C ASP A 205 14.92 8.74 15.08
N ILE A 206 14.88 7.91 14.05
CA ILE A 206 15.70 6.69 14.02
C ILE A 206 17.11 7.10 13.64
N SER A 207 18.05 6.87 14.57
CA SER A 207 19.45 7.23 14.38
C SER A 207 20.09 6.49 13.22
N ALA A 208 21.01 7.15 12.52
CA ALA A 208 21.88 6.57 11.50
C ALA A 208 22.74 5.38 12.01
N SER A 209 22.93 5.26 13.32
CA SER A 209 23.58 4.10 13.95
C SER A 209 22.73 2.82 13.90
N THR A 210 21.43 2.95 13.60
CA THR A 210 20.50 1.82 13.51
C THR A 210 20.37 1.35 12.06
N SER A 211 20.70 0.08 11.83
CA SER A 211 20.57 -0.56 10.52
C SER A 211 19.46 -1.60 10.55
N PHE A 212 18.49 -1.48 9.66
CA PHE A 212 17.39 -2.43 9.54
C PHE A 212 16.95 -2.63 8.09
N ARG A 213 16.26 -3.75 7.87
CA ARG A 213 15.65 -4.14 6.59
C ARG A 213 14.20 -4.53 6.79
N ILE A 214 13.39 -4.26 5.78
CA ILE A 214 12.02 -4.73 5.72
C ILE A 214 11.90 -5.63 4.51
N HIS A 215 11.53 -6.89 4.76
CA HIS A 215 11.24 -7.87 3.74
C HIS A 215 9.73 -8.13 3.68
N VAL A 216 9.23 -8.36 2.47
CA VAL A 216 7.84 -8.75 2.25
C VAL A 216 7.78 -9.95 1.35
N LYS A 217 6.70 -10.70 1.44
CA LYS A 217 6.52 -11.89 0.62
C LYS A 217 5.05 -12.03 0.21
N SER A 218 4.84 -12.43 -1.04
CA SER A 218 3.52 -12.73 -1.58
C SER A 218 3.08 -14.13 -1.14
N GLY A 219 1.77 -14.31 -1.02
CA GLY A 219 1.18 -15.63 -0.89
C GLY A 219 1.26 -16.43 -2.19
N GLU A 220 1.28 -15.76 -3.34
CA GLU A 220 1.22 -16.39 -4.68
C GLU A 220 2.56 -16.99 -5.10
N ASP A 221 3.67 -16.29 -4.83
CA ASP A 221 5.01 -16.74 -5.19
C ASP A 221 5.59 -17.75 -4.18
N GLY A 222 5.11 -17.72 -2.92
CA GLY A 222 5.31 -18.74 -1.89
C GLY A 222 6.76 -19.02 -1.46
N ALA A 223 7.75 -18.51 -2.17
CA ALA A 223 9.14 -18.97 -2.09
C ALA A 223 10.17 -17.85 -1.86
N THR A 224 9.87 -16.59 -2.20
CA THR A 224 10.89 -15.53 -2.22
C THR A 224 10.52 -14.35 -1.32
N TRP A 225 11.45 -13.99 -0.44
CA TRP A 225 11.37 -12.73 0.30
C TRP A 225 11.92 -11.60 -0.56
N HIS A 226 11.12 -10.55 -0.76
CA HIS A 226 11.48 -9.34 -1.48
C HIS A 226 11.96 -8.28 -0.49
N LEU A 227 13.11 -7.66 -0.74
CA LEU A 227 13.59 -6.54 0.06
C LEU A 227 12.78 -5.28 -0.31
N ALA A 228 11.85 -4.90 0.57
CA ALA A 228 10.97 -3.75 0.37
C ALA A 228 11.62 -2.43 0.79
N TYR A 229 12.45 -2.44 1.83
CA TYR A 229 13.14 -1.25 2.31
C TYR A 229 14.42 -1.61 3.06
N GLU A 230 15.42 -0.74 2.97
CA GLU A 230 16.67 -0.81 3.74
C GLU A 230 17.04 0.59 4.24
N SER A 231 17.37 0.72 5.53
CA SER A 231 17.65 2.03 6.13
C SER A 231 18.93 2.69 5.62
N HIS A 232 19.86 1.90 5.06
CA HIS A 232 21.16 2.33 4.57
C HIS A 232 21.97 3.20 5.55
N LYS A 233 21.77 2.98 6.87
CA LYS A 233 22.41 3.77 7.93
C LYS A 233 22.17 5.28 7.79
N LYS A 234 21.00 5.65 7.29
CA LYS A 234 20.55 7.04 7.25
C LYS A 234 19.67 7.32 8.45
N GLU A 235 19.75 8.56 8.92
CA GLU A 235 18.78 9.07 9.89
C GLU A 235 17.40 9.15 9.23
N ILE A 236 16.38 8.67 9.93
CA ILE A 236 15.01 8.68 9.46
C ILE A 236 14.18 9.52 10.42
N GLU A 237 13.66 10.62 9.91
CA GLU A 237 12.80 11.52 10.66
C GLU A 237 11.52 10.79 11.12
N ASN A 238 11.15 11.01 12.37
CA ASN A 238 9.99 10.40 13.01
C ASN A 238 8.72 10.49 12.15
N GLY A 239 8.02 9.36 11.97
CA GLY A 239 6.74 9.31 11.26
C GLY A 239 6.81 9.55 9.75
N THR A 240 8.00 9.78 9.20
CA THR A 240 8.21 9.97 7.76
C THR A 240 7.71 8.76 6.98
N PHE A 241 7.04 9.03 5.86
CA PHE A 241 6.64 7.99 4.93
C PHE A 241 7.86 7.46 4.18
N LEU A 242 8.09 6.16 4.30
CA LEU A 242 9.18 5.44 3.65
C LEU A 242 8.61 4.71 2.43
N PRO A 243 8.84 5.21 1.21
CA PRO A 243 8.42 4.51 0.01
C PRO A 243 9.18 3.18 -0.09
N CYS A 244 8.47 2.13 -0.46
CA CYS A 244 9.04 0.79 -0.59
C CYS A 244 9.36 0.44 -2.05
N LYS A 245 10.31 -0.48 -2.24
CA LYS A 245 10.48 -1.21 -3.49
C LYS A 245 9.34 -2.22 -3.59
N ARG A 246 8.38 -1.93 -4.46
CA ARG A 246 7.12 -2.67 -4.51
C ARG A 246 7.30 -4.05 -5.15
N PRO A 247 6.77 -5.11 -4.53
CA PRO A 247 6.59 -6.38 -5.23
C PRO A 247 5.51 -6.23 -6.32
N ARG A 248 5.55 -7.08 -7.35
CA ARG A 248 4.61 -7.03 -8.48
C ARG A 248 3.16 -7.37 -8.10
N GLY A 249 2.97 -8.10 -7.01
CA GLY A 249 1.67 -8.58 -6.55
C GLY A 249 1.38 -8.22 -5.10
N LEU A 250 0.26 -8.73 -4.59
CA LEU A 250 -0.18 -8.51 -3.22
C LEU A 250 0.68 -9.30 -2.23
N VAL A 251 0.86 -8.75 -1.03
CA VAL A 251 1.66 -9.36 0.03
C VAL A 251 0.81 -9.78 1.23
N GLN A 252 1.29 -10.80 1.94
CA GLN A 252 0.67 -11.30 3.18
C GLN A 252 1.68 -11.42 4.33
N TYR A 253 2.98 -11.40 4.00
CA TYR A 253 4.06 -11.57 4.95
C TYR A 253 4.90 -10.30 5.01
N PHE A 254 5.25 -9.89 6.23
CA PHE A 254 6.10 -8.73 6.50
C PHE A 254 7.14 -9.14 7.54
N LYS A 255 8.41 -8.86 7.31
CA LYS A 255 9.51 -9.12 8.24
C LYS A 255 10.31 -7.84 8.43
N LEU A 256 10.37 -7.35 9.67
CA LEU A 256 11.25 -6.26 10.09
C LEU A 256 12.48 -6.88 10.78
N GLU A 257 13.65 -6.61 10.25
CA GLU A 257 14.92 -7.18 10.72
C GLU A 257 15.91 -6.07 11.07
N VAL A 258 16.31 -6.01 12.34
CA VAL A 258 17.32 -5.08 12.83
C VAL A 258 18.67 -5.79 12.81
N LEU A 259 19.59 -5.21 12.05
CA LEU A 259 20.94 -5.73 11.82
C LEU A 259 21.94 -5.14 12.83
N GLU A 260 21.79 -3.86 13.14
CA GLU A 260 22.70 -3.11 14.02
C GLU A 260 21.91 -2.06 14.79
N GLY A 261 22.28 -1.82 16.06
CA GLY A 261 21.56 -0.90 16.94
C GLY A 261 20.22 -1.45 17.41
N GLU A 262 19.28 -0.54 17.62
CA GLU A 262 17.96 -0.82 18.18
C GLU A 262 16.96 0.19 17.61
N LEU A 263 15.72 -0.25 17.37
CA LEU A 263 14.58 0.63 17.10
C LEU A 263 13.86 0.90 18.44
N PRO A 264 14.12 2.03 19.12
CA PRO A 264 13.57 2.26 20.45
C PRO A 264 12.12 2.77 20.35
N GLN A 265 11.23 2.13 21.11
CA GLN A 265 9.88 2.63 21.39
C GLN A 265 9.16 3.19 20.16
N THR A 266 9.02 2.37 19.11
CA THR A 266 8.43 2.80 17.85
C THR A 266 7.18 2.00 17.51
N TYR A 267 6.27 2.62 16.75
CA TYR A 267 5.26 1.86 16.02
C TYR A 267 5.84 1.45 14.67
N PHE A 268 5.46 0.28 14.18
CA PHE A 268 5.73 -0.13 12.81
C PHE A 268 4.45 -0.06 11.99
N ASN A 269 4.25 1.06 11.29
CA ASN A 269 3.10 1.27 10.44
C ASN A 269 3.36 0.71 9.04
N ILE A 270 2.49 -0.20 8.60
CA ILE A 270 2.48 -0.74 7.24
C ILE A 270 1.32 -0.09 6.49
N GLN A 271 1.63 0.66 5.43
CA GLN A 271 0.68 1.51 4.70
C GLN A 271 0.37 0.93 3.33
N GLY A 272 -0.88 1.05 2.91
CA GLY A 272 -1.33 0.49 1.64
C GLY A 272 -2.82 0.24 1.58
N ILE A 273 -3.22 -0.67 0.68
CA ILE A 273 -4.62 -1.02 0.44
C ILE A 273 -4.84 -2.47 0.86
N LEU A 274 -5.73 -2.64 1.84
CA LEU A 274 -6.14 -3.94 2.36
C LEU A 274 -7.30 -4.50 1.52
N GLN A 275 -7.14 -5.71 1.03
CA GLN A 275 -8.22 -6.55 0.49
C GLN A 275 -8.48 -7.70 1.45
N THR A 276 -9.75 -7.91 1.79
CA THR A 276 -10.17 -9.02 2.65
C THR A 276 -11.13 -9.92 1.90
N SER A 277 -10.82 -11.21 1.82
CA SER A 277 -11.78 -12.24 1.43
C SER A 277 -12.70 -12.48 2.62
N VAL A 278 -13.86 -11.83 2.65
CA VAL A 278 -14.93 -12.15 3.59
C VAL A 278 -16.11 -12.72 2.82
#